data_AF-A0AAU2U604-F1
#
_entry.id   AF-A0AAU2U604-F1
#
_cell.length_a   1.000
_cell.length_b   1.000
_cell.length_c   1.000
_cell.angle_alpha   90.00
_cell.angle_beta   90.00
_cell.angle_gamma   90.00
#
_symmetry.space_group_name_H-M   'P 1'
#
loop_
_entity.id
_entity.type
_entity.pdbx_description
1 polymer ?
#
loop_
_entity_poly.entity_id
_entity_poly.type
_entity_poly.pdbx_seq_one_letter_code
_entity_poly.pdbx_strand_id
1 'polypeptide(L)'
;MTRRSNYWRALLHEADRVEQLGIGLTRQAEHDGVADGHAQRRYLVLRAALADRAMSLGPAAADEVDAGLAALGLLQWDREHGTGRGPVAAADPRWDTDPLRYVHQEHALLVLDDEPPCG
;
A
#
# COMPACT_ATOMS: atom_id res chain seq x y z
N MET A 1 -24.54 10.10 14.09
CA MET A 1 -24.32 9.19 12.93
C MET A 1 -23.34 9.82 11.92
N THR A 2 -22.10 10.17 12.34
CA THR A 2 -21.26 11.09 11.52
C THR A 2 -19.84 10.56 11.23
N ARG A 3 -19.22 9.80 12.14
CA ARG A 3 -17.84 9.31 11.97
C ARG A 3 -17.69 8.23 10.88
N ARG A 4 -18.63 7.28 10.82
CA ARG A 4 -18.60 6.17 9.83
C ARG A 4 -18.76 6.67 8.39
N SER A 5 -19.54 7.74 8.18
CA SER A 5 -19.75 8.35 6.86
C SER A 5 -18.52 9.13 6.36
N ASN A 6 -17.85 9.87 7.24
CA ASN A 6 -16.63 10.60 6.89
C ASN A 6 -15.45 9.66 6.62
N TYR A 7 -15.32 8.59 7.41
CA TYR A 7 -14.30 7.57 7.19
C TYR A 7 -14.47 6.89 5.83
N TRP A 8 -15.71 6.57 5.44
CA TRP A 8 -15.98 5.95 4.15
C TRP A 8 -15.63 6.84 2.96
N ARG A 9 -15.92 8.14 3.04
CA ARG A 9 -15.51 9.10 1.99
C ARG A 9 -13.99 9.21 1.88
N ALA A 10 -13.28 9.26 3.01
CA ALA A 10 -11.82 9.31 3.01
C ALA A 10 -11.22 8.07 2.35
N LEU A 11 -11.76 6.88 2.66
CA LEU A 11 -11.29 5.61 2.08
C LEU A 11 -11.58 5.52 0.58
N LEU A 12 -12.72 6.04 0.12
CA LEU A 12 -13.03 6.13 -1.32
C LEU A 12 -12.08 7.09 -2.06
N HIS A 13 -11.77 8.25 -1.48
CA HIS A 13 -10.80 9.17 -2.05
C HIS A 13 -9.40 8.57 -2.12
N GLU A 14 -9.02 7.79 -1.11
CA GLU A 14 -7.75 7.07 -1.11
C GLU A 14 -7.72 5.95 -2.14
N ALA A 15 -8.81 5.20 -2.29
CA ALA A 15 -8.96 4.18 -3.32
C ALA A 15 -8.79 4.76 -4.73
N ASP A 16 -9.45 5.87 -5.03
CA ASP A 16 -9.29 6.58 -6.30
C ASP A 16 -7.83 7.00 -6.54
N ARG A 17 -7.15 7.56 -5.52
CA ARG A 17 -5.72 7.91 -5.66
C ARG A 17 -4.83 6.70 -5.95
N VAL A 18 -5.07 5.57 -5.28
CA VAL A 18 -4.32 4.33 -5.50
C VAL A 18 -4.58 3.78 -6.91
N GLU A 19 -5.83 3.83 -7.37
CA GLU A 19 -6.20 3.42 -8.72
C GLU A 19 -5.53 4.31 -9.77
N GLN A 20 -5.58 5.64 -9.63
CA GLN A 20 -4.92 6.56 -10.55
C GLN A 20 -3.40 6.35 -10.59
N LEU A 21 -2.76 6.05 -9.45
CA LEU A 21 -1.33 5.75 -9.40
C LEU A 21 -1.01 4.45 -10.16
N GLY A 22 -1.81 3.40 -9.98
CA GLY A 22 -1.67 2.15 -10.72
C GLY A 22 -1.85 2.33 -12.23
N ILE A 23 -2.86 3.11 -12.65
CA ILE A 23 -3.07 3.46 -14.06
C ILE A 23 -1.89 4.25 -14.61
N GLY A 24 -1.35 5.20 -13.85
CA GLY A 24 -0.17 5.98 -14.23
C GLY A 24 1.06 5.10 -14.46
N LEU A 25 1.32 4.15 -13.56
CA LEU A 25 2.41 3.18 -13.67
C LEU A 25 2.30 2.30 -14.92
N THR A 26 1.10 1.79 -15.21
CA THR A 26 0.86 1.00 -16.43
C THR A 26 1.15 1.80 -17.69
N ARG A 27 0.63 3.04 -17.78
CA ARG A 27 0.88 3.91 -18.93
C ARG A 27 2.36 4.27 -19.09
N GLN A 28 3.07 4.47 -17.97
CA GLN A 28 4.49 4.74 -18.00
C GLN A 28 5.26 3.52 -18.52
N ALA A 29 4.96 2.32 -18.02
CA ALA A 29 5.59 1.10 -18.50
C ALA A 29 5.33 0.85 -20.00
N GLU A 30 4.14 1.18 -20.50
CA GLU A 30 3.81 1.13 -21.93
C GLU A 30 4.63 2.12 -22.76
N HIS A 31 4.95 3.29 -22.20
CA HIS A 31 5.70 4.34 -22.91
C HIS A 31 7.21 4.13 -22.86
N ASP A 32 7.75 3.84 -21.67
CA ASP A 32 9.18 3.81 -21.37
C ASP A 32 9.76 2.38 -21.37
N GLY A 33 8.90 1.36 -21.47
CA GLY A 33 9.27 -0.05 -21.35
C GLY A 33 9.58 -0.50 -19.92
N VAL A 34 9.55 0.41 -18.93
CA VAL A 34 9.76 0.12 -17.51
C VAL A 34 8.99 1.12 -16.64
N ALA A 35 8.37 0.62 -15.57
CA ALA A 35 7.73 1.48 -14.57
C ALA A 35 8.78 2.07 -13.62
N ASP A 36 8.55 3.31 -13.15
CA ASP A 36 9.39 3.90 -12.10
C ASP A 36 9.30 3.05 -10.81
N GLY A 37 10.43 2.49 -10.39
CA GLY A 37 10.47 1.56 -9.25
C GLY A 37 10.06 2.22 -7.93
N HIS A 38 10.28 3.53 -7.78
CA HIS A 38 9.88 4.24 -6.56
C HIS A 38 8.37 4.43 -6.50
N ALA A 39 7.74 4.86 -7.61
CA ALA A 39 6.30 4.99 -7.75
C ALA A 39 5.60 3.63 -7.66
N GLN A 40 6.18 2.59 -8.27
CA GLN A 40 5.68 1.20 -8.19
C GLN A 40 5.66 0.72 -6.74
N ARG A 41 6.75 0.96 -6.00
CA ARG A 41 6.80 0.61 -4.58
C ARG A 41 5.77 1.40 -3.77
N ARG A 42 5.67 2.71 -3.97
CA ARG A 42 4.68 3.56 -3.28
C ARG A 42 3.26 3.04 -3.51
N TYR A 43 2.95 2.67 -4.74
CA TYR A 43 1.68 2.05 -5.10
C TYR A 43 1.41 0.76 -4.33
N LEU A 44 2.39 -0.15 -4.24
CA LEU A 44 2.24 -1.40 -3.51
C LEU A 44 1.96 -1.16 -2.01
N VAL A 45 2.66 -0.22 -1.38
CA VAL A 45 2.43 0.14 0.04
C VAL A 45 1.02 0.66 0.24
N LEU A 46 0.58 1.62 -0.58
CA LEU A 46 -0.74 2.22 -0.46
C LEU A 46 -1.86 1.20 -0.75
N ARG A 47 -1.70 0.37 -1.79
CA ARG A 47 -2.67 -0.67 -2.14
C ARG A 47 -2.83 -1.71 -1.03
N ALA A 48 -1.73 -2.16 -0.43
CA ALA A 48 -1.78 -3.11 0.68
C ALA A 48 -2.41 -2.49 1.95
N ALA A 49 -2.06 -1.26 2.29
CA ALA A 49 -2.62 -0.56 3.45
C ALA A 49 -4.11 -0.20 3.27
N LEU A 50 -4.54 0.06 2.05
CA LEU A 50 -5.95 0.27 1.71
C LEU A 50 -6.75 -1.03 1.86
N ALA A 51 -6.25 -2.15 1.33
CA ALA A 51 -6.90 -3.45 1.42
C ALA A 51 -7.10 -3.91 2.89
N ASP A 52 -6.08 -3.72 3.73
CA ASP A 52 -6.15 -4.02 5.17
C ASP A 52 -7.24 -3.18 5.89
N ARG A 53 -7.30 -1.87 5.60
CA ARG A 53 -8.32 -0.98 6.17
C ARG A 53 -9.72 -1.24 5.63
N ALA A 54 -9.85 -1.67 4.37
CA ALA A 54 -11.13 -2.05 3.78
C ALA A 54 -11.71 -3.31 4.45
N MET A 55 -10.87 -4.30 4.79
CA MET A 55 -11.29 -5.48 5.55
C MET A 55 -11.93 -5.12 6.90
N SER A 56 -11.38 -4.11 7.59
CA SER A 56 -11.92 -3.64 8.87
C SER A 56 -13.33 -3.05 8.78
N LEU A 57 -13.83 -2.76 7.58
CA LEU A 57 -15.18 -2.26 7.32
C LEU A 57 -16.20 -3.34 6.94
N GLY A 58 -15.74 -4.57 6.74
CA GLY A 58 -16.55 -5.74 6.44
C GLY A 58 -16.33 -6.29 5.02
N PRO A 59 -16.66 -7.57 4.79
CA PRO A 59 -16.31 -8.30 3.57
C PRO A 59 -16.89 -7.70 2.29
N ALA A 60 -18.05 -7.04 2.33
CA ALA A 60 -18.67 -6.40 1.16
C ALA A 60 -17.91 -5.17 0.63
N ALA A 61 -16.92 -4.66 1.39
CA ALA A 61 -16.04 -3.56 0.98
C ALA A 61 -14.69 -4.02 0.43
N ALA A 62 -14.39 -5.33 0.53
CA ALA A 62 -13.10 -5.91 0.18
C ALA A 62 -13.08 -6.61 -1.20
N ASP A 63 -14.16 -6.48 -1.98
CA ASP A 63 -14.27 -7.07 -3.32
C ASP A 63 -13.30 -6.36 -4.28
N GLU A 64 -12.07 -6.87 -4.33
CA GLU A 64 -11.29 -7.22 -5.53
C GLU A 64 -9.84 -7.61 -5.19
N VAL A 65 -9.37 -7.37 -3.96
CA VAL A 65 -8.00 -7.74 -3.53
C VAL A 65 -7.99 -8.19 -2.08
N ASP A 66 -7.62 -9.46 -1.86
CA ASP A 66 -7.32 -9.99 -0.53
C ASP A 66 -6.14 -9.21 0.08
N ALA A 67 -6.32 -8.63 1.27
CA ALA A 67 -5.29 -7.84 1.94
C ALA A 67 -4.00 -8.64 2.17
N GLY A 68 -4.12 -9.96 2.40
CA GLY A 68 -2.98 -10.86 2.50
C GLY A 68 -2.20 -10.97 1.18
N LEU A 69 -2.90 -11.07 0.04
CA LEU A 69 -2.24 -11.09 -1.28
C LEU A 69 -1.54 -9.76 -1.60
N ALA A 70 -2.17 -8.63 -1.27
CA ALA A 70 -1.55 -7.32 -1.44
C ALA A 70 -0.31 -7.16 -0.55
N ALA A 71 -0.38 -7.62 0.69
CA ALA A 71 0.75 -7.61 1.63
C ALA A 71 1.91 -8.49 1.15
N LEU A 72 1.61 -9.69 0.65
CA LEU A 72 2.62 -10.58 0.07
C LEU A 72 3.27 -9.97 -1.18
N GLY A 73 2.49 -9.30 -2.03
CA GLY A 73 3.01 -8.60 -3.21
C GLY A 73 4.01 -7.49 -2.85
N LEU A 74 3.70 -6.67 -1.84
CA LEU A 74 4.63 -5.68 -1.32
C LEU A 74 5.88 -6.34 -0.72
N LEU A 75 5.71 -7.36 0.12
CA LEU A 75 6.80 -8.06 0.79
C LEU A 75 7.77 -8.70 -0.22
N GLN A 76 7.23 -9.36 -1.24
CA GLN A 76 8.01 -9.96 -2.31
C GLN A 76 8.78 -8.88 -3.10
N TRP A 77 8.13 -7.79 -3.46
CA TRP A 77 8.78 -6.68 -4.15
C TRP A 77 9.98 -6.15 -3.35
N ASP A 78 9.78 -5.88 -2.05
CA ASP A 78 10.84 -5.35 -1.20
C ASP A 78 11.97 -6.37 -0.93
N ARG A 79 11.68 -7.67 -0.96
CA ARG A 79 12.70 -8.73 -0.90
C ARG A 79 13.55 -8.77 -2.18
N GLU A 80 12.93 -8.61 -3.34
CA GLU A 80 13.59 -8.67 -4.64
C GLU A 80 14.43 -7.41 -4.93
N HIS A 81 13.92 -6.24 -4.53
CA HIS A 81 14.52 -4.95 -4.88
C HIS A 81 15.27 -4.28 -3.73
N GLY A 82 15.20 -4.83 -2.50
CA GLY A 82 15.86 -4.27 -1.33
C GLY A 82 15.33 -2.91 -0.91
N THR A 83 14.05 -2.62 -1.18
CA THR A 83 13.49 -1.28 -1.02
C THR A 83 12.74 -1.05 0.29
N GLY A 84 12.64 -2.06 1.17
CA GLY A 84 12.05 -1.94 2.51
C GLY A 84 12.68 -0.79 3.31
N ARG A 85 11.86 0.04 3.96
CA ARG A 85 12.33 1.21 4.72
C ARG A 85 12.20 1.03 6.22
N GLY A 86 11.37 0.10 6.65
CA GLY A 86 11.07 -0.09 8.05
C GLY A 86 12.21 -0.66 8.88
N PRO A 87 12.10 -0.55 10.22
CA PRO A 87 13.13 -0.99 11.15
C PRO A 87 13.45 -2.48 11.07
N VAL A 88 12.55 -3.30 10.51
CA VAL A 88 12.84 -4.71 10.26
C VAL A 88 12.69 -5.04 8.79
N ALA A 89 13.77 -5.63 8.28
CA ALA A 89 13.94 -5.93 6.88
C ALA A 89 12.84 -6.85 6.33
N ALA A 90 12.51 -6.69 5.06
CA ALA A 90 11.58 -7.56 4.34
C ALA A 90 12.00 -9.04 4.34
N ALA A 91 13.30 -9.34 4.46
CA ALA A 91 13.83 -10.69 4.53
C ALA A 91 13.60 -11.39 5.89
N ASP A 92 13.10 -10.68 6.90
CA ASP A 92 12.84 -11.29 8.22
C ASP A 92 11.72 -12.35 8.11
N PRO A 93 11.96 -13.61 8.56
CA PRO A 93 10.98 -14.68 8.48
C PRO A 93 9.67 -14.40 9.22
N ARG A 94 9.64 -13.45 10.16
CA ARG A 94 8.41 -13.11 10.89
C ARG A 94 7.30 -12.62 9.96
N TRP A 95 7.65 -12.06 8.80
CA TRP A 95 6.70 -11.57 7.81
C TRP A 95 6.03 -12.69 7.02
N ASP A 96 6.58 -13.91 7.03
CA ASP A 96 5.92 -15.07 6.41
C ASP A 96 4.68 -15.51 7.22
N THR A 97 4.65 -15.20 8.52
CA THR A 97 3.51 -15.51 9.40
C THR A 97 2.52 -14.36 9.50
N ASP A 98 2.99 -13.12 9.41
CA ASP A 98 2.16 -11.91 9.53
C ASP A 98 2.62 -10.82 8.54
N PRO A 99 2.25 -10.95 7.25
CA PRO A 99 2.63 -9.98 6.23
C PRO A 99 1.89 -8.65 6.39
N LEU A 100 0.73 -8.61 7.06
CA LEU A 100 -0.01 -7.36 7.29
C LEU A 100 0.74 -6.43 8.24
N ARG A 101 1.43 -6.99 9.24
CA ARG A 101 2.28 -6.19 10.13
C ARG A 101 3.48 -5.57 9.41
N TYR A 102 3.97 -6.20 8.34
CA TYR A 102 4.94 -5.57 7.44
C TYR A 102 4.35 -4.36 6.73
N VAL A 103 3.13 -4.49 6.20
CA VAL A 103 2.41 -3.37 5.56
C VAL A 103 2.23 -2.20 6.52
N HIS A 104 1.85 -2.44 7.77
CA HIS A 104 1.71 -1.38 8.78
C HIS A 104 3.02 -0.63 9.02
N GLN A 105 4.13 -1.35 9.09
CA GLN A 105 5.46 -0.77 9.26
C GLN A 105 5.81 0.16 8.10
N GLU A 106 5.68 -0.32 6.87
CA GLU A 106 6.05 0.43 5.67
C GLU A 106 5.09 1.60 5.42
N HIS A 107 3.80 1.42 5.67
CA HIS A 107 2.80 2.47 5.55
C HIS A 107 3.01 3.59 6.57
N ALA A 108 3.36 3.26 7.82
CA ALA A 108 3.64 4.27 8.85
C ALA A 108 4.80 5.18 8.44
N LEU A 109 5.85 4.63 7.83
CA LEU A 109 6.96 5.43 7.32
C LEU A 109 6.58 6.27 6.09
N LEU A 110 5.77 5.71 5.17
CA LEU A 110 5.31 6.46 4.01
C LEU A 110 4.49 7.69 4.42
N VAL A 111 3.62 7.54 5.42
CA VAL A 111 2.81 8.66 5.94
C VAL A 111 3.71 9.73 6.58
N LEU A 112 4.75 9.32 7.33
CA LEU A 112 5.70 10.26 7.91
C LEU A 112 6.52 11.02 6.84
N ASP A 113 6.88 10.35 5.74
CA ASP A 113 7.59 10.98 4.62
C ASP A 113 6.71 11.98 3.84
N ASP A 114 5.39 11.78 3.85
CA ASP A 114 4.41 12.64 3.18
C ASP A 114 3.95 13.83 4.05
N GLU A 115 4.25 13.84 5.36
CA GLU A 115 3.98 15.00 6.20
C GLU A 115 4.98 16.12 5.84
N PRO A 116 4.50 17.33 5.45
CA PRO A 116 5.39 18.44 5.22
C PRO A 116 6.15 18.75 6.52
N PRO A 117 7.45 19.08 6.47
CA PRO A 117 8.17 19.48 7.67
C PRO A 117 7.41 20.62 8.32
N CYS A 118 7.04 20.47 9.59
CA CYS A 118 6.48 21.55 10.39
C CYS A 118 7.47 22.72 10.37
N GLY A 119 7.21 23.70 9.51
CA GLY A 119 7.93 24.96 9.37
C GLY A 119 7.16 26.10 10.02
#